data_AF-A0A349LGR4-F1
#
_entry.id   AF-A0A349LGR4-F1
#
_cell.length_a   1.000
_cell.length_b   1.000
_cell.length_c   1.000
_cell.angle_alpha   90.00
_cell.angle_beta   90.00
_cell.angle_gamma   90.00
#
_symmetry.space_group_name_H-M   'P 1'
#
loop_
_entity.id
_entity.type
_entity.pdbx_description
1 polymer ?
#
loop_
_entity_poly.entity_id
_entity_poly.type
_entity_poly.pdbx_seq_one_letter_code
_entity_poly.pdbx_strand_id
1 'polypeptide(L)'
;MSEMSEDVGRLIDSLEAILVGDVRSRIIAGLTERGTAVDWVVSLKTQMEIHRFHAGNDIFDVGRDVARLDARTSNEGFRALNAWNHESHEFTNDIVPVLMINFLQRVDAPVLQLDGDPSRTT
;
A
#
# COMPACT_ATOMS: atom_id res chain seq x y z
N MET A 1 19.17 -9.98 -3.34
CA MET A 1 17.89 -9.23 -3.44
C MET A 1 18.13 -7.88 -2.78
N SER A 2 17.83 -6.77 -3.46
CA SER A 2 17.96 -5.43 -2.86
C SER A 2 16.92 -5.27 -1.75
N GLU A 3 17.25 -4.64 -0.62
CA GLU A 3 16.31 -4.34 0.47
C GLU A 3 15.04 -3.61 -0.03
N MET A 4 15.14 -2.82 -1.11
CA MET A 4 13.98 -2.20 -1.77
C MET A 4 12.97 -3.24 -2.29
N SER A 5 13.46 -4.36 -2.83
CA SER A 5 12.61 -5.46 -3.32
C SER A 5 11.86 -6.15 -2.19
N GLU A 6 12.48 -6.29 -1.02
CA GLU A 6 11.83 -6.86 0.17
C GLU A 6 10.77 -5.91 0.72
N ASP A 7 11.05 -4.60 0.69
CA ASP A 7 10.14 -3.56 1.15
C ASP A 7 8.89 -3.45 0.27
N VAL A 8 9.07 -3.52 -1.05
CA VAL A 8 7.96 -3.59 -2.02
C VAL A 8 7.17 -4.90 -1.87
N GLY A 9 7.85 -6.04 -1.73
CA GLY A 9 7.19 -7.34 -1.53
C GLY A 9 6.28 -7.34 -0.30
N ARG A 10 6.79 -6.83 0.84
CA ARG A 10 5.99 -6.72 2.08
C ARG A 10 4.75 -5.83 1.93
N LEU A 11 4.88 -4.72 1.20
CA LEU A 11 3.76 -3.83 0.93
C LEU A 11 2.70 -4.53 0.05
N ILE A 12 3.12 -5.23 -1.00
CA ILE A 12 2.22 -5.99 -1.88
C ILE A 12 1.49 -7.08 -1.08
N ASP A 13 2.21 -7.89 -0.31
CA ASP A 13 1.63 -8.94 0.52
C ASP A 13 0.61 -8.38 1.53
N SER A 14 0.93 -7.23 2.14
CA SER A 14 0.03 -6.57 3.10
C SER A 14 -1.23 -6.04 2.43
N LEU A 15 -1.10 -5.44 1.24
CA LEU A 15 -2.24 -4.96 0.46
C LEU A 15 -3.11 -6.12 -0.03
N GLU A 16 -2.51 -7.20 -0.52
CA GLU A 16 -3.22 -8.40 -0.95
C GLU A 16 -4.01 -9.03 0.20
N ALA A 17 -3.36 -9.17 1.37
CA ALA A 17 -4.01 -9.69 2.58
C ALA A 17 -5.24 -8.85 2.97
N ILE A 18 -5.14 -7.52 2.93
CA ILE A 18 -6.24 -6.60 3.27
C ILE A 18 -7.37 -6.63 2.22
N LEU A 19 -7.03 -6.68 0.93
CA LEU A 19 -7.99 -6.53 -0.17
C LEU A 19 -8.70 -7.82 -0.57
N VAL A 20 -7.98 -8.94 -0.60
CA VAL A 20 -8.46 -10.23 -1.12
C VAL A 20 -8.72 -11.23 0.01
N GLY A 21 -7.95 -11.14 1.10
CA GLY A 21 -8.01 -12.06 2.23
C GLY A 21 -9.21 -11.89 3.17
N ASP A 22 -9.20 -12.68 4.24
CA ASP A 22 -10.21 -12.63 5.31
C ASP A 22 -10.00 -11.45 6.29
N VAL A 23 -8.90 -10.71 6.12
CA VAL A 23 -8.46 -9.62 7.00
C VAL A 23 -9.55 -8.57 7.16
N ARG A 24 -10.25 -8.20 6.08
CA ARG A 24 -11.35 -7.22 6.14
C ARG A 24 -12.43 -7.66 7.13
N SER A 25 -12.81 -8.94 7.10
CA SER A 25 -13.82 -9.49 8.02
C SER A 25 -13.32 -9.48 9.46
N ARG A 26 -12.03 -9.76 9.69
CA ARG A 26 -11.40 -9.70 11.01
C ARG A 26 -11.28 -8.28 11.56
N ILE A 27 -10.99 -7.30 10.71
CA ILE A 27 -11.00 -5.88 11.08
C ILE A 27 -12.40 -5.47 11.54
N ILE A 28 -13.43 -5.78 10.75
CA ILE A 28 -14.81 -5.47 11.13
C ILE A 28 -15.20 -6.19 12.41
N ALA A 29 -14.89 -7.48 12.54
CA ALA A 29 -15.17 -8.24 13.76
C ALA A 29 -14.54 -7.58 15.01
N GLY A 30 -13.27 -7.20 14.93
CA GLY A 30 -12.57 -6.51 16.02
C GLY A 30 -13.14 -5.13 16.34
N LEU A 31 -13.51 -4.35 15.31
CA LEU A 31 -14.17 -3.05 15.51
C LEU A 31 -15.53 -3.18 16.19
N THR A 32 -16.28 -4.22 15.85
CA THR A 32 -17.64 -4.46 16.33
C THR A 32 -17.72 -5.25 17.64
N GLU A 33 -16.59 -5.66 18.22
CA GLU A 33 -16.57 -6.48 19.43
C GLU A 33 -17.25 -5.76 20.62
N ARG A 34 -17.09 -4.43 20.69
CA ARG A 34 -17.61 -3.59 21.79
C ARG A 34 -18.00 -2.20 21.28
N GLY A 35 -18.78 -1.48 22.07
CA GLY A 35 -19.20 -0.10 21.75
C GLY A 35 -20.44 -0.04 20.87
N THR A 36 -20.72 1.16 20.37
CA THR A 36 -21.87 1.47 19.52
C THR A 36 -21.47 1.60 18.06
N ALA A 37 -22.46 1.63 17.15
CA ALA A 37 -22.20 1.86 15.74
C ALA A 37 -21.42 3.16 15.45
N VAL A 38 -21.63 4.21 16.26
CA VAL A 38 -20.86 5.46 16.15
C VAL A 38 -19.38 5.22 16.49
N ASP A 39 -19.11 4.48 17.57
CA ASP A 39 -17.75 4.15 17.99
C ASP A 39 -17.02 3.32 16.91
N TRP A 40 -17.72 2.39 16.28
CA TRP A 40 -17.17 1.55 15.21
C TRP A 40 -16.75 2.38 13.99
N VAL A 41 -17.61 3.31 13.56
CA VAL A 41 -17.34 4.18 12.40
C VAL A 41 -16.20 5.15 12.71
N VAL A 42 -16.17 5.72 13.91
CA VAL A 42 -15.07 6.60 14.34
C VAL A 42 -13.75 5.82 14.36
N SER A 43 -13.73 4.63 14.95
CA SER A 43 -12.53 3.79 15.02
C SER A 43 -12.04 3.35 13.63
N LEU A 44 -12.96 2.93 12.76
CA LEU A 44 -12.64 2.60 11.37
C LEU A 44 -12.03 3.79 10.63
N LYS A 45 -12.66 4.97 10.75
CA LYS A 45 -12.16 6.21 10.15
C LYS A 45 -10.75 6.51 10.62
N THR A 46 -10.48 6.46 11.92
CA THR A 46 -9.14 6.71 12.46
C THR A 46 -8.11 5.72 11.92
N GLN A 47 -8.44 4.42 11.84
CA GLN A 47 -7.54 3.41 11.26
C GLN A 47 -7.25 3.66 9.78
N MET A 48 -8.25 4.10 9.01
CA MET A 48 -8.09 4.47 7.60
C MET A 48 -7.22 5.72 7.42
N GLU A 49 -7.38 6.74 8.26
CA GLU A 49 -6.61 7.99 8.20
C GLU A 49 -5.11 7.77 8.43
N ILE A 50 -4.75 6.84 9.31
CA ILE A 50 -3.34 6.52 9.61
C ILE A 50 -2.83 5.29 8.84
N HIS A 51 -3.67 4.69 7.97
CA HIS A 51 -3.37 3.46 7.23
C HIS A 51 -2.86 2.31 8.10
N ARG A 52 -3.44 2.14 9.30
CA ARG A 52 -3.07 1.09 10.27
C ARG A 52 -4.30 0.33 10.72
N PHE A 53 -4.34 -0.96 10.43
CA PHE A 53 -5.51 -1.81 10.66
C PHE A 53 -5.23 -2.90 11.70
N HIS A 54 -6.20 -3.10 12.60
CA HIS A 54 -6.16 -4.16 13.60
C HIS A 54 -7.07 -5.31 13.18
N ALA A 55 -6.52 -6.52 13.02
CA ALA A 55 -7.24 -7.69 12.55
C ALA A 55 -7.07 -8.87 13.52
N GLY A 56 -7.70 -8.75 14.70
CA GLY A 56 -7.44 -9.67 15.82
C GLY A 56 -6.09 -9.35 16.46
N ASN A 57 -5.18 -10.33 16.50
CA ASN A 57 -3.83 -10.14 17.02
C ASN A 57 -2.86 -9.55 15.98
N ASP A 58 -3.26 -9.48 14.72
CA ASP A 58 -2.43 -8.96 13.63
C ASP A 58 -2.60 -7.43 13.51
N ILE A 59 -1.50 -6.76 13.20
CA ILE A 59 -1.48 -5.32 12.91
C ILE A 59 -0.89 -5.14 11.51
N PHE A 60 -1.68 -4.53 10.62
CA PHE A 60 -1.26 -4.16 9.28
C PHE A 60 -1.00 -2.66 9.23
N ASP A 61 0.28 -2.26 9.26
CA ASP A 61 0.71 -0.85 9.31
C ASP A 61 1.21 -0.41 7.93
N VAL A 62 0.27 -0.29 6.99
CA VAL A 62 0.56 0.08 5.59
C VAL A 62 1.15 1.49 5.52
N GLY A 63 0.72 2.40 6.40
CA GLY A 63 1.28 3.74 6.50
C GLY A 63 2.78 3.73 6.78
N ARG A 64 3.24 2.87 7.69
CA ARG A 64 4.67 2.69 7.97
C ARG A 64 5.44 2.11 6.77
N ASP A 65 4.88 1.12 6.10
CA ASP A 65 5.55 0.49 4.94
C ASP A 65 5.71 1.49 3.80
N VAL A 66 4.69 2.30 3.52
CA VAL A 66 4.76 3.36 2.52
C VAL A 66 5.73 4.46 2.93
N ALA A 67 5.71 4.91 4.19
CA ALA A 67 6.66 5.92 4.68
C ALA A 67 8.12 5.45 4.58
N ARG A 68 8.38 4.15 4.80
CA ARG A 68 9.70 3.55 4.64
C ARG A 68 10.17 3.53 3.19
N LEU A 69 9.26 3.21 2.27
CA LEU A 69 9.52 3.27 0.82
C LEU A 69 9.79 4.71 0.38
N ASP A 70 8.97 5.67 0.81
CA ASP A 70 9.15 7.09 0.46
C ASP A 70 10.49 7.64 0.97
N ALA A 71 10.85 7.36 2.23
CA ALA A 71 12.12 7.77 2.79
C ALA A 71 13.32 7.24 2.00
N ARG A 72 13.23 5.99 1.53
CA ARG A 72 14.28 5.36 0.73
C ARG A 72 14.36 5.95 -0.68
N THR A 73 13.23 6.12 -1.36
CA THR A 73 13.21 6.75 -2.70
C THR A 73 13.67 8.20 -2.62
N SER A 74 13.30 8.93 -1.57
CA SER A 74 13.71 10.32 -1.35
C SER A 74 15.23 10.45 -1.14
N ASN A 75 15.85 9.51 -0.41
CA ASN A 75 17.31 9.45 -0.28
C ASN A 75 18.03 9.18 -1.61
N GLU A 76 17.35 8.56 -2.57
CA GLU A 76 17.83 8.34 -3.94
C GLU A 76 17.45 9.50 -4.90
N GLY A 77 16.80 10.56 -4.39
CA GLY A 77 16.37 11.73 -5.16
C GLY A 77 14.99 11.59 -5.82
N PHE A 78 14.30 10.47 -5.62
CA PHE A 78 12.98 10.19 -6.18
C PHE A 78 11.87 10.45 -5.15
N ARG A 79 11.01 11.44 -5.40
CA ARG A 79 9.79 11.67 -4.61
C ARG A 79 8.59 10.98 -5.26
N ALA A 80 8.65 9.65 -5.35
CA ALA A 80 7.71 8.86 -6.15
C ALA A 80 6.29 8.80 -5.55
N LEU A 81 6.15 9.03 -4.24
CA LEU A 81 4.91 8.77 -3.49
C LEU A 81 4.21 10.03 -2.96
N ASN A 82 4.80 11.20 -3.21
CA ASN A 82 4.30 12.49 -2.72
C ASN A 82 3.45 13.20 -3.78
N ALA A 83 2.33 13.78 -3.36
CA ALA A 83 1.56 14.68 -4.23
C ALA A 83 2.36 15.97 -4.48
N TRP A 84 2.37 16.46 -5.72
CA TRP A 84 2.84 17.83 -5.97
C TRP A 84 1.68 18.80 -5.74
N ASN A 85 1.82 19.70 -4.75
CA ASN A 85 0.89 20.80 -4.57
C ASN A 85 1.22 21.90 -5.59
N HIS A 86 0.33 22.09 -6.57
CA HIS A 86 0.50 23.08 -7.63
C HIS A 86 0.34 24.54 -7.16
N GLU A 87 -0.29 24.79 -6.01
CA GLU A 87 -0.44 26.15 -5.47
C GLU A 87 0.78 26.57 -4.65
N SER A 88 1.33 25.67 -3.83
CA SER A 88 2.51 25.96 -3.00
C SER A 88 3.84 25.64 -3.67
N HIS A 89 3.83 24.95 -4.83
CA HIS A 89 5.02 24.43 -5.51
C HIS A 89 5.90 23.56 -4.62
N GLU A 90 5.28 22.79 -3.73
CA GLU A 90 5.96 21.87 -2.83
C GLU A 90 5.36 20.47 -2.96
N PHE A 91 6.19 19.45 -2.74
CA PHE A 91 5.69 18.09 -2.55
C PHE A 91 5.04 18.00 -1.17
N THR A 92 3.77 17.58 -1.11
CA THR A 92 3.10 17.30 0.14
C THR A 92 3.63 15.99 0.72
N ASN A 93 3.59 15.86 2.05
CA ASN A 93 3.85 14.58 2.73
C ASN A 93 2.62 13.66 2.68
N ASP A 94 1.58 14.06 1.96
CA ASP A 94 0.38 13.26 1.79
C ASP A 94 0.69 12.17 0.75
N ILE A 95 0.76 10.95 1.26
CA ILE A 95 0.89 9.75 0.43
C ILE A 95 -0.36 9.65 -0.44
N VAL A 96 -0.21 9.70 -1.76
CA VAL A 96 -1.34 9.55 -2.69
C VAL A 96 -1.34 8.15 -3.29
N PRO A 97 -2.33 7.29 -2.95
CA PRO A 97 -2.39 5.90 -3.43
C PRO A 97 -2.36 5.76 -4.96
N VAL A 98 -2.84 6.76 -5.71
CA VAL A 98 -2.81 6.73 -7.19
C VAL A 98 -1.37 6.81 -7.74
N LEU A 99 -0.45 7.45 -7.03
CA LEU A 99 0.96 7.54 -7.42
C LEU A 99 1.68 6.21 -7.20
N MET A 100 1.26 5.43 -6.19
CA MET A 100 1.74 4.07 -5.97
C MET A 100 1.36 3.13 -7.12
N ILE A 101 0.10 3.19 -7.59
CA ILE A 101 -0.36 2.39 -8.73
C ILE A 101 0.41 2.77 -10.00
N ASN A 102 0.60 4.07 -10.25
CA ASN A 102 1.39 4.54 -11.40
C ASN A 102 2.87 4.15 -11.30
N PHE A 103 3.45 4.13 -10.10
CA PHE A 103 4.81 3.65 -9.88
C PHE A 103 4.92 2.15 -10.16
N LEU A 104 4.03 1.32 -9.58
CA LEU A 104 3.98 -0.13 -9.82
C LEU A 104 3.85 -0.45 -11.31
N GLN A 105 2.93 0.22 -12.02
CA GLN A 105 2.78 0.07 -13.47
C GLN A 105 4.05 0.45 -14.26
N ARG A 106 4.88 1.36 -13.76
CA ARG A 106 6.14 1.75 -14.40
C ARG A 106 7.29 0.80 -14.08
N VAL A 107 7.36 0.28 -12.85
CA VAL A 107 8.43 -0.65 -12.45
C VAL A 107 8.17 -2.09 -12.90
N ASP A 108 6.92 -2.49 -13.12
CA ASP A 108 6.54 -3.79 -13.70
C ASP A 108 6.59 -3.81 -15.25
N ALA A 109 6.97 -2.71 -15.90
CA ALA A 109 6.84 -2.56 -17.35
C ALA A 109 7.90 -3.31 -18.22
N PRO A 110 8.95 -3.95 -17.68
CA PRO A 110 9.65 -4.96 -18.48
C PRO A 110 10.11 -6.18 -17.67
N VAL A 111 9.18 -6.97 -17.12
CA VAL A 111 9.44 -8.39 -16.76
C VAL A 111 8.35 -9.35 -17.28
N LEU A 112 7.28 -8.85 -17.90
CA LEU A 112 6.16 -9.68 -18.38
C LEU A 112 6.02 -9.78 -19.90
N GLN A 113 7.10 -9.55 -20.67
CA GLN A 113 7.17 -9.97 -22.07
C GLN A 113 8.58 -10.42 -22.44
N LEU A 114 8.83 -11.73 -22.28
CA LEU A 114 9.46 -12.63 -23.26
C LEU A 114 9.97 -13.86 -22.52
N ASP A 115 9.09 -14.84 -22.33
CA ASP A 115 9.42 -16.23 -22.62
C ASP A 115 8.13 -17.07 -22.68
N GLY A 116 7.84 -17.61 -23.87
CA GLY A 116 6.90 -18.72 -24.04
C GLY A 116 5.65 -18.43 -24.87
N ASP A 117 5.81 -18.30 -26.19
CA ASP A 117 4.80 -18.90 -27.09
C ASP A 117 5.47 -20.01 -27.92
N PRO A 118 5.27 -21.29 -27.55
CA PRO A 118 5.75 -22.44 -28.32
C PRO A 118 4.78 -22.86 -29.45
N SER A 119 3.87 -22.00 -29.91
CA SER A 119 2.84 -22.39 -30.88
C SER A 119 2.91 -21.64 -32.22
N ARG A 120 4.00 -21.83 -32.99
CA ARG A 120 3.93 -21.77 -34.47
C ARG A 120 4.84 -22.82 -35.10
N THR A 121 4.39 -24.07 -35.00
CA THR A 121 4.73 -25.14 -35.94
C THR A 121 3.72 -25.09 -37.09
N THR A 122 4.19 -24.72 -38.29
CA THR A 122 3.92 -25.33 -39.61
C THR A 122 4.46 -24.40 -40.68
#